data_AF-A0A091I3H2-F1
#
_entry.id   AF-A0A091I3H2-F1
#
_cell.length_a   1.000
_cell.length_b   1.000
_cell.length_c   1.000
_cell.angle_alpha   90.00
_cell.angle_beta   90.00
_cell.angle_gamma   90.00
#
_symmetry.space_group_name_H-M   'P 1'
#
loop_
_entity.id
_entity.type
_entity.pdbx_description
1 polymer ?
#
loop_
_entity_poly.entity_id
_entity_poly.type
_entity_poly.pdbx_seq_one_letter_code
_entity_poly.pdbx_strand_id
1 'polypeptide(L)'
;QLRLNSIKKLSTIALALGVERTRSELLPFLTDTIYDEDEVLLALAEQLGTFTALVGGPEFVHCLLPPLESLATVEETVVRDKAVESLRAVSHEHAPPDLEGHFVPLVKRLAGGDWFTSRTSACGLFSVCYPRVSSPVKAELR
;
A
#
# COMPACT_ATOMS: atom_id res chain seq x y z
N GLN A 1 21.11 -10.36 -1.24
CA GLN A 1 21.28 -10.30 -2.72
C GLN A 1 20.25 -11.11 -3.52
N LEU A 2 20.08 -12.43 -3.32
CA LEU A 2 19.09 -13.23 -4.10
C LEU A 2 17.64 -12.75 -3.93
N ARG A 3 17.22 -12.47 -2.69
CA ARG A 3 15.86 -11.97 -2.38
C ARG A 3 15.58 -10.60 -3.01
N LEU A 4 16.51 -9.65 -2.88
CA LEU A 4 16.43 -8.34 -3.53
C LEU A 4 16.28 -8.46 -5.06
N ASN A 5 17.02 -9.37 -5.70
CA ASN A 5 16.91 -9.60 -7.14
C ASN A 5 15.54 -10.17 -7.54
N SER A 6 14.94 -11.02 -6.70
CA SER A 6 13.57 -11.52 -6.91
C SER A 6 12.54 -10.40 -6.80
N ILE A 7 12.65 -9.52 -5.80
CA ILE A 7 11.75 -8.36 -5.62
C ILE A 7 11.87 -7.39 -6.80
N LYS A 8 13.08 -7.12 -7.31
CA LYS A 8 13.25 -6.31 -8.52
C LYS A 8 12.60 -6.92 -9.77
N LYS A 9 12.30 -8.21 -9.76
CA LYS A 9 11.61 -8.93 -10.83
C LYS A 9 10.16 -9.29 -10.47
N LEU A 10 9.60 -8.71 -9.41
CA LEU A 10 8.26 -9.03 -8.92
C LEU A 10 7.20 -8.78 -10.01
N SER A 11 7.37 -7.72 -10.80
CA SER A 11 6.50 -7.41 -11.95
C SER A 11 6.46 -8.53 -12.99
N THR A 12 7.62 -9.17 -13.28
CA THR A 12 7.70 -10.31 -14.19
C THR A 12 7.00 -11.54 -13.62
N ILE A 13 7.14 -11.78 -12.31
CA ILE A 13 6.48 -12.90 -11.62
C ILE A 13 4.96 -12.71 -11.65
N ALA A 14 4.46 -11.52 -11.30
CA ALA A 14 3.03 -11.21 -11.32
C ALA A 14 2.44 -11.35 -12.73
N LEU A 15 3.17 -10.87 -13.76
CA LEU A 15 2.76 -11.03 -15.15
C LEU A 15 2.65 -12.52 -15.55
N ALA A 16 3.59 -13.36 -15.12
CA ALA A 16 3.57 -14.79 -15.41
C ALA A 16 2.48 -15.56 -14.64
N LEU A 17 2.16 -15.12 -13.41
CA LEU A 17 1.09 -15.71 -12.60
C LEU A 17 -0.31 -15.32 -13.08
N GLY A 18 -0.44 -14.13 -13.66
CA GLY A 18 -1.73 -13.52 -13.99
C GLY A 18 -2.35 -12.80 -12.80
N VAL A 19 -3.35 -11.97 -13.09
CA VAL A 19 -3.94 -11.02 -12.12
C VAL A 19 -4.64 -11.71 -10.94
N GLU A 20 -5.28 -12.86 -11.18
CA GLU A 20 -6.04 -13.59 -10.16
C GLU A 20 -5.11 -14.18 -9.10
N ARG A 21 -4.10 -14.95 -9.54
CA ARG A 21 -3.10 -15.56 -8.66
C ARG A 21 -2.18 -14.53 -8.02
N THR A 22 -1.94 -13.40 -8.69
CA THR A 22 -1.24 -12.28 -8.07
C THR A 22 -1.98 -11.81 -6.82
N ARG A 23 -3.30 -11.67 -6.88
CA ARG A 23 -4.11 -11.27 -5.73
C ARG A 23 -4.26 -12.35 -4.67
N SER A 24 -4.52 -13.60 -5.07
CA SER A 24 -4.86 -14.68 -4.13
C SER A 24 -3.67 -15.43 -3.55
N GLU A 25 -2.50 -15.38 -4.19
CA GLU A 25 -1.30 -16.11 -3.77
C GLU A 25 -0.13 -15.16 -3.51
N LEU A 26 0.23 -14.32 -4.49
CA LEU A 26 1.45 -13.51 -4.39
C LEU A 26 1.33 -12.41 -3.32
N LEU A 27 0.24 -11.63 -3.31
CA LEU A 27 0.07 -10.56 -2.32
C LEU A 27 -0.02 -11.07 -0.87
N PRO A 28 -0.77 -12.14 -0.55
CA PRO A 28 -0.74 -12.74 0.79
C PRO A 28 0.66 -13.21 1.17
N PHE A 29 1.35 -13.91 0.27
CA PHE A 29 2.73 -14.35 0.51
C PHE A 29 3.66 -13.17 0.83
N LEU A 30 3.57 -12.08 0.07
CA LEU A 30 4.36 -10.87 0.32
C LEU A 30 4.01 -10.22 1.65
N THR A 31 2.74 -10.21 2.03
CA THR A 31 2.25 -9.60 3.28
C THR A 31 2.72 -10.38 4.51
N ASP A 32 2.71 -11.71 4.44
CA ASP A 32 3.16 -12.58 5.53
C ASP A 32 4.69 -12.60 5.68
N THR A 33 5.43 -12.15 4.65
CA THR A 33 6.90 -12.17 4.63
C THR A 33 7.55 -10.79 4.79
N ILE A 34 6.82 -9.79 5.31
CA ILE A 34 7.32 -8.41 5.58
C ILE A 34 8.22 -8.35 6.83
N TYR A 35 9.20 -9.25 6.91
CA TYR A 35 10.22 -9.29 7.96
C TYR A 35 11.58 -9.61 7.32
N ASP A 36 12.03 -8.73 6.42
CA ASP A 36 13.27 -8.88 5.67
C ASP A 36 14.19 -7.64 5.85
N GLU A 37 15.34 -7.65 5.20
CA GLU A 37 16.31 -6.56 5.20
C GLU A 37 15.71 -5.25 4.64
N ASP A 38 16.09 -4.09 5.20
CA ASP A 38 15.50 -2.79 4.83
C ASP A 38 15.55 -2.48 3.33
N GLU A 39 16.63 -2.88 2.63
CA GLU A 39 16.73 -2.73 1.16
C GLU A 39 15.67 -3.53 0.40
N VAL A 40 15.31 -4.70 0.91
CA VAL A 40 14.28 -5.58 0.33
C VAL A 40 12.90 -4.98 0.56
N LEU A 41 12.64 -4.49 1.77
CA LEU A 41 11.39 -3.83 2.12
C LEU A 41 11.19 -2.52 1.32
N LEU A 42 12.26 -1.75 1.14
CA LEU A 42 12.24 -0.53 0.34
C LEU A 42 11.90 -0.82 -1.13
N ALA A 43 12.55 -1.82 -1.72
CA ALA A 43 12.28 -2.24 -3.09
C ALA A 43 10.86 -2.81 -3.24
N LEU A 44 10.35 -3.52 -2.23
CA LEU A 44 8.98 -4.04 -2.23
C LEU A 44 7.96 -2.90 -2.19
N ALA A 45 8.13 -1.93 -1.30
CA ALA A 45 7.28 -0.74 -1.22
C ALA A 45 7.20 -0.04 -2.58
N GLU A 46 8.34 0.20 -3.21
CA GLU A 46 8.43 0.82 -4.53
C GLU A 46 7.70 0.02 -5.62
N GLN A 47 7.89 -1.30 -5.67
CA GLN A 47 7.23 -2.13 -6.67
C GLN A 47 5.70 -2.05 -6.51
N LEU A 48 5.18 -2.19 -5.29
CA LEU A 48 3.74 -2.20 -5.03
C LEU A 48 3.04 -0.90 -5.46
N GLY A 49 3.73 0.25 -5.47
CA GLY A 49 3.20 1.51 -5.99
C GLY A 49 2.85 1.48 -7.49
N THR A 50 3.38 0.52 -8.25
CA THR A 50 3.17 0.37 -9.70
C THR A 50 2.36 -0.87 -10.09
N PHE A 51 1.82 -1.60 -9.10
CA PHE A 51 1.20 -2.91 -9.30
C PHE A 51 -0.25 -2.88 -9.78
N THR A 52 -0.89 -1.72 -9.92
CA THR A 52 -2.31 -1.59 -10.27
C THR A 52 -2.71 -2.43 -11.48
N ALA A 53 -1.96 -2.37 -12.59
CA ALA A 53 -2.25 -3.16 -13.77
C ALA A 53 -2.05 -4.68 -13.54
N LEU A 54 -1.07 -5.04 -12.70
CA LEU A 54 -0.71 -6.44 -12.40
C LEU A 54 -1.71 -7.11 -11.44
N VAL A 55 -2.50 -6.32 -10.71
CA VAL A 55 -3.61 -6.82 -9.87
C VAL A 55 -4.96 -6.78 -10.59
N GLY A 56 -5.02 -6.41 -11.87
CA GLY A 56 -6.27 -6.37 -12.63
C GLY A 56 -6.96 -5.01 -12.69
N GLY A 57 -6.22 -3.92 -12.43
CA GLY A 57 -6.67 -2.55 -12.63
C GLY A 57 -7.33 -1.90 -11.41
N PRO A 58 -7.93 -0.71 -11.60
CA PRO A 58 -8.54 0.10 -10.54
C PRO A 58 -9.54 -0.62 -9.65
N GLU A 59 -10.30 -1.59 -10.19
CA GLU A 59 -11.30 -2.36 -9.42
C GLU A 59 -10.67 -3.18 -8.26
N PHE A 60 -9.41 -3.60 -8.44
CA PHE A 60 -8.70 -4.47 -7.50
C PHE A 60 -7.53 -3.79 -6.80
N VAL A 61 -7.39 -2.47 -6.97
CA VAL A 61 -6.27 -1.71 -6.41
C VAL A 61 -6.23 -1.73 -4.89
N HIS A 62 -7.39 -1.93 -4.25
CA HIS A 62 -7.52 -2.08 -2.80
C HIS A 62 -6.76 -3.31 -2.25
N CYS A 63 -6.49 -4.32 -3.07
CA CYS A 63 -5.70 -5.50 -2.67
C CYS A 63 -4.24 -5.15 -2.34
N LEU A 64 -3.72 -4.00 -2.81
CA LEU A 64 -2.36 -3.53 -2.52
C LEU A 64 -2.26 -2.84 -1.15
N LEU A 65 -3.38 -2.49 -0.53
CA LEU A 65 -3.40 -1.75 0.72
C LEU A 65 -2.80 -2.54 1.90
N PRO A 66 -3.14 -3.82 2.13
CA PRO A 66 -2.59 -4.57 3.27
C PRO A 66 -1.06 -4.66 3.32
N PRO A 67 -0.33 -5.04 2.24
CA PRO A 67 1.13 -5.08 2.31
C PRO A 67 1.74 -3.67 2.45
N LEU A 68 1.17 -2.66 1.79
CA LEU A 68 1.64 -1.27 1.94
C LEU A 68 1.36 -0.69 3.33
N GLU A 69 0.25 -1.06 3.97
CA GLU A 69 -0.06 -0.68 5.35
C GLU A 69 0.97 -1.27 6.31
N SER A 70 1.31 -2.54 6.17
CA SER A 70 2.35 -3.18 6.96
C SER A 70 3.71 -2.48 6.79
N LEU A 71 4.12 -2.21 5.54
CA LEU A 71 5.35 -1.48 5.23
C LEU A 71 5.34 -0.03 5.79
N ALA A 72 4.18 0.61 5.88
CA ALA A 72 4.05 1.95 6.46
C ALA A 72 4.19 1.97 7.99
N THR A 73 4.24 0.80 8.66
CA THR A 73 4.36 0.69 10.12
C THR A 73 5.75 0.29 10.62
N VAL A 74 6.66 -0.11 9.73
CA VAL A 74 8.02 -0.59 10.09
C VAL A 74 8.88 0.50 10.74
N GLU A 75 9.96 0.11 11.42
CA GLU A 75 10.84 1.06 12.13
C GLU A 75 11.74 1.88 11.21
N GLU A 76 12.13 1.35 10.05
CA GLU A 76 12.99 2.06 9.11
C GLU A 76 12.22 3.18 8.40
N THR A 77 12.71 4.41 8.52
CA THR A 77 12.02 5.61 8.03
C THR A 77 11.99 5.65 6.52
N VAL A 78 13.07 5.25 5.86
CA VAL A 78 13.15 5.28 4.39
C VAL A 78 12.13 4.32 3.77
N VAL A 79 11.89 3.16 4.41
CA VAL A 79 10.86 2.20 3.98
C VAL A 79 9.47 2.79 4.16
N ARG A 80 9.17 3.39 5.32
CA ARG A 80 7.87 4.02 5.58
C ARG A 80 7.56 5.13 4.58
N ASP A 81 8.52 6.01 4.32
CA ASP A 81 8.34 7.12 3.38
C ASP A 81 8.02 6.60 1.98
N LYS A 82 8.67 5.52 1.54
CA LYS A 82 8.40 4.87 0.25
C LYS A 82 7.04 4.17 0.22
N ALA A 83 6.62 3.55 1.32
CA ALA A 83 5.29 2.97 1.44
C ALA A 83 4.20 4.04 1.36
N VAL A 84 4.39 5.18 2.03
CA VAL A 84 3.49 6.35 1.95
C VAL A 84 3.45 6.92 0.54
N GLU A 85 4.58 7.07 -0.14
CA GLU A 85 4.64 7.49 -1.55
C GLU A 85 3.80 6.55 -2.44
N SER A 86 3.95 5.25 -2.24
CA SER A 86 3.24 4.22 -3.00
C SER A 86 1.75 4.20 -2.69
N LEU A 87 1.36 4.37 -1.43
CA LEU A 87 -0.04 4.54 -1.02
C LEU A 87 -0.66 5.78 -1.67
N ARG A 88 0.07 6.89 -1.77
CA ARG A 88 -0.40 8.09 -2.47
C ARG A 88 -0.64 7.81 -3.95
N ALA A 89 0.28 7.15 -4.64
CA ALA A 89 0.10 6.75 -6.04
C ALA A 89 -1.13 5.85 -6.22
N VAL A 90 -1.24 4.79 -5.43
CA VAL A 90 -2.35 3.83 -5.41
C VAL A 90 -3.69 4.50 -5.07
N SER A 91 -3.69 5.55 -4.23
CA SER A 91 -4.92 6.30 -3.91
C SER A 91 -5.54 6.96 -5.14
N HIS A 92 -4.73 7.40 -6.10
CA HIS A 92 -5.23 8.05 -7.32
C HIS A 92 -5.98 7.07 -8.23
N GLU A 93 -5.66 5.79 -8.15
CA GLU A 93 -6.30 4.71 -8.91
C GLU A 93 -7.64 4.26 -8.31
N HIS A 94 -7.93 4.57 -7.05
CA HIS A 94 -9.20 4.21 -6.42
C HIS A 94 -10.34 5.05 -7.01
N ALA A 95 -11.51 4.45 -7.28
CA ALA A 95 -12.72 5.22 -7.49
C ALA A 95 -13.16 5.88 -6.17
N PRO A 96 -13.91 7.01 -6.18
CA PRO A 96 -14.40 7.63 -4.95
C PRO A 96 -15.08 6.69 -3.94
N PRO A 97 -15.98 5.75 -4.33
CA PRO A 97 -16.56 4.81 -3.37
C PRO A 97 -15.52 3.86 -2.76
N ASP A 98 -14.57 3.37 -3.55
CA ASP A 98 -13.52 2.47 -3.05
C ASP A 98 -12.52 3.20 -2.16
N LEU A 99 -12.26 4.47 -2.45
CA LEU A 99 -11.44 5.34 -1.62
C LEU A 99 -12.07 5.49 -0.23
N GLU A 100 -13.39 5.72 -0.15
CA GLU A 100 -14.13 5.77 1.12
C GLU A 100 -14.24 4.39 1.78
N GLY A 101 -14.44 3.33 1.01
CA GLY A 101 -14.65 1.97 1.51
C GLY A 101 -13.37 1.26 1.99
N HIS A 102 -12.21 1.60 1.44
CA HIS A 102 -10.96 0.89 1.70
C HIS A 102 -9.83 1.81 2.16
N PHE A 103 -9.57 2.90 1.44
CA PHE A 103 -8.42 3.77 1.71
C PHE A 103 -8.62 4.62 2.97
N VAL A 104 -9.80 5.22 3.16
CA VAL A 104 -10.12 5.99 4.37
C VAL A 104 -10.01 5.15 5.65
N PRO A 105 -10.57 3.92 5.71
CA PRO A 105 -10.34 3.02 6.85
C PRO A 105 -8.86 2.75 7.14
N LEU A 106 -8.01 2.58 6.12
CA LEU A 106 -6.56 2.45 6.30
C LEU A 106 -5.96 3.69 6.96
N VAL A 107 -6.29 4.88 6.46
CA VAL A 107 -5.78 6.14 7.05
C VAL A 107 -6.18 6.26 8.52
N LYS A 108 -7.42 5.88 8.86
CA LYS A 108 -7.91 5.87 10.25
C LYS A 108 -7.17 4.85 11.12
N ARG A 109 -6.93 3.63 10.63
CA ARG A 109 -6.14 2.62 11.35
C ARG A 109 -4.71 3.08 11.61
N LEU A 110 -4.07 3.70 10.62
CA LEU A 110 -2.72 4.25 10.80
C LEU A 110 -2.71 5.40 11.82
N ALA A 111 -3.66 6.35 11.70
CA ALA A 111 -3.76 7.50 12.58
C ALA A 111 -4.09 7.12 14.05
N GLY A 112 -4.88 6.06 14.24
CA GLY A 112 -5.26 5.53 15.54
C GLY A 112 -4.35 4.42 16.07
N GLY A 113 -3.27 4.07 15.35
CA GLY A 113 -2.39 2.97 15.74
C GLY A 113 -1.62 3.24 17.02
N ASP A 114 -1.37 2.18 17.81
CA ASP A 114 -0.64 2.26 19.08
C ASP A 114 0.80 2.76 18.90
N TRP A 115 1.42 2.38 17.77
CA TRP A 115 2.81 2.74 17.44
C TRP A 115 2.91 4.10 16.77
N PHE A 116 3.88 4.91 17.19
CA PHE A 116 4.09 6.25 16.63
C PHE A 116 4.48 6.20 15.13
N THR A 117 5.16 5.14 14.70
CA THR A 117 5.56 4.93 13.30
C THR A 117 4.35 4.95 12.38
N SER A 118 3.30 4.23 12.78
CA SER A 118 2.00 4.18 12.10
C SER A 118 1.34 5.56 12.00
N ARG A 119 1.29 6.29 13.13
CA ARG A 119 0.68 7.63 13.19
C ARG A 119 1.42 8.66 12.34
N THR A 120 2.75 8.59 12.32
CA THR A 120 3.57 9.46 11.46
C THR A 120 3.28 9.22 9.98
N SER A 121 3.17 7.96 9.55
CA SER A 121 2.82 7.63 8.16
C SER A 121 1.44 8.14 7.76
N ALA A 122 0.47 8.09 8.67
CA ALA A 122 -0.89 8.58 8.41
C ALA A 122 -0.93 10.05 7.99
N CYS A 123 -0.08 10.90 8.57
CA CYS A 123 0.00 12.34 8.26
C CYS A 123 0.20 12.61 6.76
N GLY A 124 0.92 11.73 6.05
CA GLY A 124 1.19 11.86 4.62
C GLY A 124 0.02 11.49 3.69
N LEU A 125 -1.08 10.94 4.23
CA LEU A 125 -2.15 10.34 3.42
C LEU A 125 -3.44 11.17 3.36
N PHE A 126 -3.68 12.06 4.32
CA PHE A 126 -4.91 12.87 4.36
C PHE A 126 -5.10 13.74 3.12
N SER A 127 -4.02 14.35 2.62
CA SER A 127 -4.11 15.30 1.49
C SER A 127 -4.56 14.66 0.17
N VAL A 128 -4.31 13.37 -0.04
CA VAL A 128 -4.66 12.68 -1.30
C VAL A 128 -6.09 12.16 -1.29
N CYS A 129 -6.65 11.81 -0.13
CA CYS A 129 -8.02 11.32 -0.04
C CYS A 129 -9.03 12.45 0.23
N TYR A 130 -8.68 13.45 1.04
CA TYR A 130 -9.62 14.46 1.51
C TYR A 130 -10.41 15.19 0.40
N PRO A 131 -9.83 15.60 -0.74
CA PRO A 131 -10.61 16.31 -1.78
C PRO A 131 -11.73 15.46 -2.39
N ARG A 132 -11.54 14.14 -2.45
CA ARG A 132 -12.32 13.19 -3.26
C ARG A 132 -13.40 12.43 -2.48
N VAL A 133 -13.42 12.58 -1.16
CA VAL A 133 -14.43 11.96 -0.29
C VAL A 133 -15.60 12.92 -0.01
N SER A 134 -16.71 12.32 0.39
CA SER A 134 -17.97 12.98 0.71
C SER A 134 -17.87 13.91 1.92
N SER A 135 -18.77 14.88 2.02
CA SER A 135 -18.78 15.85 3.12
C SER A 135 -18.86 15.21 4.52
N PRO A 136 -19.65 14.14 4.75
CA PRO A 136 -19.64 13.42 6.02
C PRO A 136 -18.26 12.84 6.35
N VAL A 137 -17.62 12.17 5.40
CA VAL A 137 -16.27 11.61 5.60
C VAL A 137 -15.23 12.71 5.82
N LYS A 138 -15.35 13.85 5.12
CA LYS A 138 -14.51 15.02 5.38
C LYS A 138 -14.63 15.52 6.82
N ALA A 139 -15.82 15.48 7.41
CA ALA A 139 -16.02 15.90 8.79
C ALA A 139 -15.35 14.95 9.79
N GLU A 140 -15.27 13.65 9.47
CA GLU A 140 -14.59 12.64 10.29
C GLU A 140 -13.06 12.68 10.19
N LEU A 141 -12.51 13.29 9.12
CA LEU A 141 -11.07 13.43 8.90
C LEU A 141 -10.49 14.76 9.42
N ARG A 142 -11.33 15.63 9.99
CA ARG A 142 -10.93 16.91 10.60
C ARG A 142 -10.66 16.74 12.09
#